data_AF-A0A9P4NL32-F1
#
_entry.id   AF-A0A9P4NL32-F1
#
_cell.length_a   1.000
_cell.length_b   1.000
_cell.length_c   1.000
_cell.angle_alpha   90.00
_cell.angle_beta   90.00
_cell.angle_gamma   90.00
#
_symmetry.space_group_name_H-M   'P 1'
#
loop_
_entity.id
_entity.type
_entity.pdbx_description
1 polymer ?
#
loop_
_entity_poly.entity_id
_entity_poly.type
_entity_poly.pdbx_seq_one_letter_code
_entity_poly.pdbx_strand_id
1 'polypeptide(L)'
;IALAVPAVRYKLVYMVPMFALETTKAAIFSAGAGRFLGGQYTECAFTWIGKGQFRPGDQAKLHIGKVGELEEVEEARFASICIGEDIVRAAVKALKEKYPYETPVYEVYKLRISNCSGQKYWNCTVCAAQIAELFIRETDLTFSVIHEDVCRA
;
A
#
# COMPACT_ATOMS: atom_id res chain seq x y z
N ILE A 1 -3.31 9.66 33.23
CA ILE A 1 -3.80 8.72 32.18
C ILE A 1 -3.34 9.30 30.85
N ALA A 2 -2.33 8.73 30.22
CA ALA A 2 -1.86 9.20 28.92
C ALA A 2 -3.00 9.06 27.92
N LEU A 3 -3.51 10.19 27.42
CA LEU A 3 -4.48 10.21 26.34
C LEU A 3 -3.81 9.52 25.15
N ALA A 4 -4.35 8.36 24.73
CA ALA A 4 -3.88 7.66 23.56
C ALA A 4 -3.95 8.63 22.38
N VAL A 5 -2.80 9.04 21.86
CA VAL A 5 -2.71 9.82 20.63
C VAL A 5 -3.49 9.02 19.57
N PRO A 6 -4.49 9.62 18.89
CA PRO A 6 -5.25 8.88 17.90
C PRO A 6 -4.27 8.35 16.85
N ALA A 7 -4.14 7.02 16.80
CA ALA A 7 -3.12 6.40 16.00
C ALA A 7 -3.35 6.75 14.53
N VAL A 8 -2.37 7.43 13.93
CA VAL A 8 -2.37 7.76 12.51
C VAL A 8 -2.49 6.45 11.73
N ARG A 9 -3.44 6.37 10.80
CA ARG A 9 -3.62 5.18 9.97
C ARG A 9 -3.11 5.44 8.56
N TYR A 10 -2.54 4.40 7.98
CA TYR A 10 -2.12 4.37 6.59
C TYR A 10 -2.79 3.19 5.89
N LYS A 11 -3.01 3.31 4.59
CA LYS A 11 -3.38 2.19 3.72
C LYS A 11 -2.21 1.91 2.79
N LEU A 12 -1.63 0.72 2.93
CA LEU A 12 -0.66 0.19 1.97
C LEU A 12 -1.42 -0.57 0.90
N VAL A 13 -1.20 -0.21 -0.35
CA VAL A 13 -1.73 -0.90 -1.53
C VAL A 13 -0.55 -1.30 -2.42
N TYR A 14 -0.52 -2.51 -2.94
CA TYR A 14 0.49 -2.91 -3.92
C TYR A 14 -0.09 -3.88 -4.93
N MET A 15 0.53 -3.92 -6.10
CA MET A 15 0.22 -4.87 -7.17
C MET A 15 1.34 -5.90 -7.21
N VAL A 16 1.01 -7.17 -7.45
CA VAL A 16 1.99 -8.25 -7.47
C VAL A 16 1.50 -9.38 -8.38
N PRO A 17 2.40 -10.08 -9.10
CA PRO A 17 2.06 -11.32 -9.77
C PRO A 17 1.51 -12.37 -8.80
N MET A 18 0.57 -13.19 -9.27
CA MET A 18 -0.10 -14.20 -8.45
C MET A 18 0.86 -15.15 -7.72
N PHE A 19 1.99 -15.52 -8.34
CA PHE A 19 2.97 -16.44 -7.74
C PHE A 19 3.69 -15.87 -6.51
N ALA A 20 3.80 -14.54 -6.39
CA ALA A 20 4.50 -13.89 -5.28
C ALA A 20 3.55 -13.39 -4.18
N LEU A 21 2.24 -13.34 -4.45
CA LEU A 21 1.22 -12.78 -3.56
C LEU A 21 1.29 -13.30 -2.12
N GLU A 22 1.32 -14.62 -1.92
CA GLU A 22 1.30 -15.17 -0.56
C GLU A 22 2.60 -14.88 0.20
N THR A 23 3.75 -14.86 -0.50
CA THR A 23 5.04 -14.53 0.11
C THR A 23 5.12 -13.07 0.55
N THR A 24 4.58 -12.14 -0.25
CA THR A 24 4.54 -10.72 0.09
C THR A 24 3.52 -10.42 1.19
N LYS A 25 2.36 -11.10 1.20
CA LYS A 25 1.37 -11.02 2.28
C LYS A 25 1.96 -11.40 3.63
N ALA A 26 2.59 -12.57 3.70
CA ALA A 26 3.20 -13.07 4.93
C ALA A 26 4.25 -12.09 5.50
N ALA A 27 5.07 -11.49 4.63
CA ALA A 27 6.09 -10.52 5.03
C ALA A 27 5.48 -9.23 5.58
N ILE A 28 4.47 -8.68 4.91
CA ILE A 28 3.77 -7.47 5.34
C ILE A 28 3.01 -7.68 6.65
N PHE A 29 2.37 -8.84 6.83
CA PHE A 29 1.68 -9.16 8.08
C PHE A 29 2.64 -9.39 9.25
N SER A 30 3.80 -10.01 8.98
CA SER A 30 4.87 -10.15 9.97
C SER A 30 5.39 -8.78 10.43
N ALA A 31 5.40 -7.79 9.54
CA ALA A 31 5.75 -6.40 9.85
C ALA A 31 4.65 -5.62 10.61
N GLY A 32 3.49 -6.22 10.88
CA GLY A 32 2.43 -5.65 11.73
C GLY A 32 1.29 -4.96 10.98
N ALA A 33 1.31 -4.94 9.65
CA ALA A 33 0.15 -4.48 8.87
C ALA A 33 -1.05 -5.42 9.06
N GLY A 34 -2.26 -4.90 8.88
CA GLY A 34 -3.49 -5.68 8.98
C GLY A 34 -3.86 -6.06 10.42
N ARG A 35 -3.25 -5.43 11.43
CA ARG A 35 -3.64 -5.57 12.84
C ARG A 35 -4.68 -4.52 13.20
N PHE A 36 -5.84 -4.94 13.70
CA PHE A 36 -6.95 -4.07 14.08
C PHE A 36 -7.47 -4.37 15.49
N LEU A 37 -8.12 -3.38 16.13
CA LEU A 37 -8.61 -3.40 17.51
C LEU A 37 -7.62 -4.00 18.54
N GLY A 38 -6.37 -3.51 18.54
CA GLY A 38 -5.35 -3.99 19.49
C GLY A 38 -4.87 -5.42 19.20
N GLY A 39 -5.02 -5.90 17.97
CA GLY A 39 -4.57 -7.23 17.55
C GLY A 39 -5.63 -8.31 17.66
N GLN A 40 -6.89 -7.97 17.98
CA GLN A 40 -8.00 -8.93 17.95
C GLN A 40 -8.30 -9.45 16.53
N TYR A 41 -7.95 -8.66 15.52
CA TYR A 41 -7.95 -9.08 14.13
C TYR A 41 -6.55 -8.90 13.58
N THR A 42 -6.01 -9.95 12.99
CA THR A 42 -4.70 -9.98 12.35
C THR A 42 -4.85 -10.32 10.88
N GLU A 43 -3.84 -10.00 10.08
CA GLU A 43 -3.80 -10.37 8.67
C GLU A 43 -4.98 -9.81 7.85
N CYS A 44 -5.55 -8.70 8.31
CA CYS A 44 -6.67 -8.04 7.64
C CYS A 44 -6.19 -7.40 6.33
N ALA A 45 -6.75 -7.85 5.22
CA ALA A 45 -6.49 -7.29 3.91
C ALA A 45 -7.68 -7.49 2.97
N PHE A 46 -7.69 -6.68 1.91
CA PHE A 46 -8.55 -6.87 0.77
C PHE A 46 -7.68 -7.12 -0.46
N THR A 47 -7.99 -8.17 -1.21
CA THR A 47 -7.28 -8.54 -2.43
C THR A 47 -8.27 -8.61 -3.57
N TRP A 48 -7.93 -8.01 -4.71
CA TRP A 48 -8.65 -8.19 -5.96
C TRP A 48 -7.68 -8.66 -7.04
N ILE A 49 -8.13 -9.55 -7.93
CA ILE A 49 -7.36 -10.03 -9.07
C ILE A 49 -7.73 -9.21 -10.31
N GLY A 50 -6.72 -8.67 -10.97
CA GLY A 50 -6.87 -7.86 -12.17
C GLY A 50 -5.81 -8.18 -13.21
N LYS A 51 -5.81 -7.39 -14.27
CA LYS A 51 -4.88 -7.52 -15.38
C LYS A 51 -3.94 -6.32 -15.35
N GLY A 52 -2.67 -6.57 -15.08
CA GLY A 52 -1.58 -5.62 -15.25
C GLY A 52 -1.18 -5.55 -16.73
N GLN A 53 -0.74 -4.38 -17.17
CA GLN A 53 -0.29 -4.16 -18.54
C GLN A 53 0.98 -3.30 -18.52
N PHE A 54 2.00 -3.71 -19.26
CA PHE A 54 3.22 -2.93 -19.44
C PHE A 54 3.84 -3.17 -20.81
N ARG A 55 4.67 -2.24 -21.26
CA ARG A 55 5.49 -2.39 -22.47
C ARG A 55 6.94 -2.14 -22.09
N PRO A 56 7.80 -3.16 -22.07
CA PRO A 56 9.19 -2.96 -21.68
C PRO A 56 9.97 -2.13 -22.69
N GLY A 57 10.76 -1.17 -22.22
CA GLY A 57 11.70 -0.42 -23.04
C GLY A 57 13.03 -1.16 -23.22
N ASP A 58 13.92 -0.60 -24.04
CA ASP A 58 15.17 -1.25 -24.48
C ASP A 58 16.16 -1.57 -23.35
N GLN A 59 16.06 -0.85 -22.22
CA GLN A 59 16.91 -1.02 -21.04
C GLN A 59 16.23 -1.83 -19.92
N ALA A 60 15.04 -2.38 -20.16
CA ALA A 60 14.31 -3.14 -19.16
C ALA A 60 14.98 -4.49 -18.90
N LYS A 61 15.23 -4.80 -17.62
CA LYS A 61 15.63 -6.15 -17.20
C LYS A 61 14.38 -7.00 -17.02
N LEU A 62 14.11 -7.82 -18.03
CA LEU A 62 12.85 -8.54 -18.14
C LEU A 62 12.86 -9.77 -17.23
N HIS A 63 11.94 -9.78 -16.26
CA HIS A 63 11.51 -11.03 -15.62
C HIS A 63 10.40 -11.73 -16.41
N ILE A 64 9.54 -10.95 -17.09
CA ILE A 64 8.44 -11.44 -17.94
C ILE A 64 8.36 -10.54 -19.18
N GLY A 65 8.04 -11.14 -20.33
CA GLY A 65 7.72 -10.45 -21.57
C GLY A 65 8.90 -10.19 -22.50
N LYS A 66 8.67 -9.38 -23.53
CA LYS A 66 9.67 -8.98 -24.54
C LYS A 66 9.76 -7.47 -24.73
N VAL A 67 10.97 -6.98 -25.00
CA VAL A 67 11.23 -5.56 -25.29
C VAL A 67 10.35 -5.10 -26.46
N GLY A 68 9.68 -3.97 -26.28
CA GLY A 68 8.85 -3.35 -27.30
C GLY A 68 7.47 -3.99 -27.52
N GLU A 69 7.20 -5.18 -26.97
CA GLU A 69 5.89 -5.85 -27.06
C GLU A 69 4.97 -5.44 -25.90
N LEU A 70 3.66 -5.39 -26.15
CA LEU A 70 2.69 -5.14 -25.09
C LEU A 70 2.48 -6.43 -24.31
N GLU A 71 2.73 -6.38 -23.02
CA GLU A 71 2.60 -7.52 -22.12
C GLU A 71 1.43 -7.31 -21.19
N GLU A 72 0.74 -8.41 -20.91
CA GLU A 72 -0.42 -8.45 -20.05
C GLU A 72 -0.30 -9.62 -19.09
N VAL A 73 -0.46 -9.36 -17.80
CA VAL A 73 -0.22 -10.36 -16.75
C VAL A 73 -1.35 -10.31 -15.74
N GLU A 74 -1.76 -11.47 -15.23
CA GLU A 74 -2.69 -11.54 -14.10
C GLU A 74 -1.96 -11.15 -12.81
N GLU A 75 -2.47 -10.11 -12.14
CA GLU A 75 -1.88 -9.55 -10.93
C GLU A 75 -2.93 -9.39 -9.84
N ALA A 76 -2.48 -9.53 -8.60
CA ALA A 76 -3.27 -9.21 -7.43
C ALA A 76 -2.98 -7.78 -6.99
N ARG A 77 -4.03 -6.97 -6.81
CA ARG A 77 -3.97 -5.73 -6.05
C ARG A 77 -4.37 -6.02 -4.60
N PHE A 78 -3.39 -5.95 -3.72
CA PHE A 78 -3.55 -6.13 -2.29
C PHE A 78 -3.68 -4.78 -1.60
N ALA A 79 -4.54 -4.68 -0.58
CA ALA A 79 -4.66 -3.52 0.28
C ALA A 79 -4.78 -3.92 1.75
N SER A 80 -4.01 -3.27 2.63
CA SER A 80 -4.11 -3.45 4.08
C SER A 80 -3.90 -2.14 4.84
N ILE A 81 -4.48 -2.07 6.04
CA ILE A 81 -4.36 -0.92 6.93
C ILE A 81 -3.16 -1.11 7.86
N CYS A 82 -2.35 -0.06 7.99
CA CYS A 82 -1.25 0.03 8.95
C CYS A 82 -1.61 1.08 10.01
N ILE A 83 -1.47 0.72 11.29
CA ILE A 83 -1.71 1.63 12.41
C ILE A 83 -0.34 2.10 12.90
N GLY A 84 0.01 3.35 12.62
CA GLY A 84 1.34 3.91 12.90
C GLY A 84 2.19 4.08 11.64
N GLU A 85 3.04 5.12 11.67
CA GLU A 85 3.98 5.42 10.58
C GLU A 85 5.15 4.42 10.55
N ASP A 86 5.61 4.00 11.71
CA ASP A 86 6.60 2.94 11.91
C ASP A 86 6.14 1.62 11.27
N ILE A 87 4.89 1.24 11.47
CA ILE A 87 4.32 0.01 10.91
C ILE A 87 4.25 0.06 9.38
N VAL A 88 3.77 1.18 8.79
CA VAL A 88 3.71 1.26 7.32
C VAL A 88 5.10 1.28 6.69
N ARG A 89 6.09 1.93 7.33
CA ARG A 89 7.48 1.90 6.88
C ARG A 89 8.07 0.50 6.95
N ALA A 90 7.83 -0.24 8.04
CA ALA A 90 8.25 -1.62 8.19
C ALA A 90 7.60 -2.54 7.13
N ALA A 91 6.29 -2.36 6.88
CA ALA A 91 5.55 -3.12 5.88
C ALA A 91 6.07 -2.86 4.45
N VAL A 92 6.34 -1.61 4.09
CA VAL A 92 6.93 -1.25 2.79
C VAL A 92 8.32 -1.85 2.64
N LYS A 93 9.15 -1.83 3.69
CA LYS A 93 10.47 -2.48 3.67
C LYS A 93 10.34 -3.98 3.43
N ALA A 94 9.46 -4.66 4.17
CA ALA A 94 9.22 -6.09 4.03
C ALA A 94 8.68 -6.45 2.64
N LEU A 95 7.81 -5.63 2.08
CA LEU A 95 7.35 -5.77 0.69
C LEU A 95 8.53 -5.75 -0.28
N LYS A 96 9.38 -4.70 -0.21
CA LYS A 96 10.54 -4.56 -1.11
C LYS A 96 11.51 -5.73 -1.03
N GLU A 97 11.73 -6.31 0.15
CA GLU A 97 12.62 -7.46 0.34
C GLU A 97 12.07 -8.77 -0.26
N LYS A 98 10.75 -8.91 -0.39
CA LYS A 98 10.09 -10.12 -0.92
C LYS A 98 9.52 -9.95 -2.31
N TYR A 99 9.55 -8.74 -2.86
CA TYR A 99 9.00 -8.48 -4.17
C TYR A 99 9.85 -9.16 -5.26
N PRO A 100 9.23 -9.82 -6.25
CA PRO A 100 9.97 -10.61 -7.23
C PRO A 100 10.74 -9.78 -8.26
N TYR A 101 10.41 -8.49 -8.41
CA TYR A 101 10.99 -7.61 -9.43
C TYR A 101 11.80 -6.48 -8.80
N GLU A 102 12.63 -5.83 -9.62
CA GLU A 102 13.53 -4.76 -9.18
C GLU A 102 12.79 -3.58 -8.54
N THR A 103 11.62 -3.21 -9.08
CA THR A 103 10.83 -2.08 -8.56
C THR A 103 9.40 -2.53 -8.25
N PRO A 104 8.99 -2.60 -6.97
CA PRO A 104 7.60 -2.86 -6.60
C PRO A 104 6.70 -1.67 -6.91
N VAL A 105 5.51 -1.96 -7.44
CA VAL A 105 4.46 -0.95 -7.59
C VAL A 105 3.58 -0.94 -6.34
N TYR A 106 3.68 0.12 -5.55
CA TYR A 106 2.91 0.29 -4.32
C TYR A 106 2.53 1.75 -4.07
N GLU A 107 1.49 1.93 -3.27
CA GLU A 107 0.92 3.21 -2.88
C GLU A 107 0.72 3.22 -1.36
N VAL A 108 1.00 4.35 -0.73
CA VAL A 108 0.73 4.56 0.71
C VAL A 108 -0.15 5.78 0.88
N TYR A 109 -1.33 5.58 1.45
CA TYR A 109 -2.28 6.64 1.74
C TYR A 109 -2.33 6.92 3.23
N LYS A 110 -2.09 8.16 3.66
CA LYS A 110 -2.42 8.58 5.02
C LYS A 110 -3.93 8.76 5.11
N LEU A 111 -4.56 8.05 6.05
CA LEU A 111 -6.00 8.08 6.22
C LEU A 111 -6.37 9.14 7.26
N ARG A 112 -7.26 10.05 6.89
CA ARG A 112 -7.98 10.88 7.85
C ARG A 112 -9.16 10.08 8.36
N ILE A 113 -9.25 9.89 9.67
CA ILE A 113 -10.41 9.29 10.30
C ILE A 113 -11.17 10.44 10.95
N SER A 114 -12.37 10.72 10.45
CA SER A 114 -13.32 11.51 11.21
C SER A 114 -13.79 10.65 12.39
N ASN A 115 -13.21 10.86 13.57
CA ASN A 115 -13.79 10.31 14.79
C ASN A 115 -15.10 11.07 15.05
N CYS A 116 -16.24 10.50 14.64
CA CYS A 116 -17.52 10.87 15.21
C CYS A 116 -17.60 10.26 16.61
N SER A 117 -17.03 10.96 17.58
CA SER A 117 -17.23 10.66 18.99
C SER A 117 -18.70 10.91 19.35
N GLY A 118 -19.54 9.86 19.26
CA GLY A 118 -20.77 9.82 20.04
C GLY A 118 -22.13 9.67 19.35
N GLN A 119 -22.23 9.25 18.08
CA GLN A 119 -23.53 8.85 17.54
C GLN A 119 -23.50 7.50 16.85
N LYS A 120 -24.48 6.67 17.23
CA LYS A 120 -24.79 5.35 16.68
C LYS A 120 -24.61 5.38 15.16
N TYR A 121 -23.85 4.41 14.66
CA TYR A 121 -23.26 4.26 13.32
C TYR A 121 -24.17 4.43 12.08
N TRP A 122 -25.43 4.84 12.23
CA TRP A 122 -26.42 4.86 11.15
C TRP A 122 -27.00 6.23 10.79
N ASN A 123 -26.67 7.31 11.51
CA ASN A 123 -27.27 8.64 11.25
C ASN A 123 -26.28 9.78 11.04
N CYS A 124 -25.00 9.49 10.82
CA CYS A 124 -24.02 10.53 10.53
C CYS A 124 -23.88 10.75 9.02
N THR A 125 -24.51 11.80 8.50
CA THR A 125 -24.34 12.29 7.11
C THR A 125 -22.90 12.70 6.78
N VAL A 126 -22.01 12.82 7.79
CA VAL A 126 -20.61 13.18 7.63
C VAL A 126 -19.73 11.98 7.23
N CYS A 127 -20.13 10.74 7.56
CA CYS A 127 -19.32 9.54 7.28
C CYS A 127 -19.42 9.02 5.84
N ALA A 128 -20.39 9.50 5.05
CA ALA A 128 -20.63 9.02 3.68
C ALA A 128 -19.73 9.67 2.61
N ALA A 129 -18.98 10.71 2.96
CA ALA A 129 -18.15 11.43 2.01
C ALA A 129 -16.82 11.84 2.63
N GLN A 130 -15.81 10.98 2.49
CA GLN A 130 -14.42 11.41 2.58
C GLN A 130 -13.60 10.67 1.54
N ILE A 131 -13.66 11.25 0.34
CA ILE A 131 -12.72 11.09 -0.75
C ILE A 131 -11.31 11.37 -0.21
N ALA A 132 -10.34 10.60 -0.69
CA ALA A 132 -8.92 10.85 -0.48
C ALA A 132 -8.61 12.32 -0.84
N GLU A 133 -8.38 13.16 0.15
CA GLU A 133 -7.71 14.44 -0.09
C GLU A 133 -6.26 14.10 -0.49
N LEU A 134 -6.02 14.05 -1.79
CA LEU A 134 -4.73 14.34 -2.39
C LEU A 134 -4.34 15.73 -1.91
N PHE A 135 -3.55 15.79 -0.83
CA PHE A 135 -2.95 17.04 -0.38
C PHE A 135 -1.83 17.39 -1.37
N ILE A 136 -2.20 18.03 -2.47
CA ILE A 136 -1.30 18.90 -3.24
C ILE A 136 -1.25 20.22 -2.47
N ARG A 137 -0.28 20.36 -1.57
CA ARG A 137 0.32 21.65 -1.27
C ARG A 137 1.81 21.46 -1.09
N GLU A 138 2.51 22.15 -1.98
CA GLU A 138 3.94 22.25 -2.15
C GLU A 138 4.68 22.57 -0.84
N THR A 139 5.96 22.20 -0.85
CA THR A 139 7.03 22.43 0.14
C THR A 139 7.21 21.34 1.21
N ASP A 140 8.29 20.58 0.99
CA ASP A 140 9.02 19.72 1.94
C ASP A 140 8.57 18.27 2.23
N LEU A 141 7.87 17.62 1.30
CA LEU A 141 7.87 16.15 1.26
C LEU A 141 8.14 15.67 -0.16
N THR A 142 9.36 15.17 -0.36
CA THR A 142 9.81 14.48 -1.56
C THR A 142 8.73 13.48 -1.98
N PHE A 143 8.18 13.73 -3.16
CA PHE A 143 7.18 12.93 -3.84
C PHE A 143 7.85 11.63 -4.27
N SER A 144 8.10 10.73 -3.33
CA SER A 144 8.73 9.46 -3.64
C SER A 144 7.66 8.46 -4.08
N VAL A 145 7.08 8.68 -5.27
CA VAL A 145 7.05 7.58 -6.25
C VAL A 145 8.54 7.29 -6.46
N ILE A 146 9.07 6.27 -5.78
CA ILE A 146 10.52 6.02 -5.78
C ILE A 146 10.90 5.54 -7.19
N HIS A 147 11.16 6.51 -8.05
CA HIS A 147 11.87 6.40 -9.31
C HIS A 147 13.29 6.99 -9.19
N GLU A 148 13.74 7.32 -7.96
CA GLU A 148 15.07 7.93 -7.73
C GLU A 148 16.23 6.93 -7.58
N ASP A 149 15.98 5.65 -7.26
CA ASP A 149 17.06 4.65 -7.16
C ASP A 149 17.50 4.09 -8.54
N VAL A 150 16.90 4.54 -9.65
CA VAL A 150 17.24 4.11 -11.02
C VAL A 150 18.01 5.20 -11.81
N CYS A 151 18.05 6.44 -11.33
CA CYS A 151 18.77 7.54 -12.02
C CYS A 151 20.16 7.86 -11.42
N ARG A 152 20.65 7.07 -10.45
CA ARG A 152 22.02 7.16 -9.94
C ARG A 152 22.69 5.78 -9.89
N ALA A 153 22.98 5.24 -11.06
CA ALA A 153 24.03 4.26 -11.28
C ALA A 153 24.61 4.49 -12.68
#